data_AF-A0A971LJ39-F1
#
_entry.id   AF-A0A971LJ39-F1
#
_cell.length_a   1.000
_cell.length_b   1.000
_cell.length_c   1.000
_cell.angle_alpha   90.00
_cell.angle_beta   90.00
_cell.angle_gamma   90.00
#
_symmetry.space_group_name_H-M   'P 1'
#
loop_
_entity.id
_entity.type
_entity.pdbx_description
1 polymer ?
#
loop_
_entity_poly.entity_id
_entity_poly.type
_entity_poly.pdbx_seq_one_letter_code
_entity_poly.pdbx_strand_id
1 'polypeptide(L)'
;MLRRSYSWTIIAAFTAVLLSLIYFNQCYFFTPLMHKRYAAAHLPWTWYKNPLQLEYGVLDDDGWKFTKVTDKNEIKKVFTELSRCLTEPASDDAPKQEGSSPVWFGIRRLCDGMVLLSAEGWESNPYFHIRDLATLCLTPELQALLTARLQQARALPPIN
;
A
#
# COMPACT_ATOMS: atom_id res chain seq x y z
N MET A 1 -4.59 52.27 10.52
CA MET A 1 -4.11 51.16 11.37
C MET A 1 -4.64 49.76 11.01
N LEU A 2 -5.59 49.58 10.08
CA LEU A 2 -6.15 48.25 9.74
C LEU A 2 -5.28 47.34 8.84
N ARG A 3 -4.26 47.87 8.16
CA ARG A 3 -3.46 47.09 7.18
C ARG A 3 -2.45 46.15 7.85
N ARG A 4 -2.04 46.44 9.08
CA ARG A 4 -0.99 45.70 9.80
C ARG A 4 -1.55 44.43 10.47
N SER A 5 -2.77 44.45 11.00
CA SER A 5 -3.39 43.28 11.64
C SER A 5 -3.73 42.19 10.62
N TYR A 6 -4.14 42.56 9.41
CA TYR A 6 -4.47 41.62 8.32
C TYR A 6 -3.25 40.82 7.84
N SER A 7 -2.06 41.43 7.83
CA SER A 7 -0.83 40.71 7.49
C SER A 7 -0.44 39.68 8.56
N TRP A 8 -0.64 39.99 9.85
CA TRP A 8 -0.35 39.06 10.94
C TRP A 8 -1.32 37.87 10.97
N THR A 9 -2.61 38.09 10.69
CA THR A 9 -3.59 36.99 10.61
C THR A 9 -3.30 36.07 9.43
N ILE A 10 -2.88 36.61 8.27
CA ILE A 10 -2.45 35.79 7.13
C ILE A 10 -1.22 34.96 7.48
N ILE A 11 -0.21 35.56 8.11
CA ILE A 11 1.01 34.85 8.51
C ILE A 11 0.66 33.74 9.51
N ALA A 12 -0.12 34.04 10.55
CA ALA A 12 -0.53 33.06 11.56
C ALA A 12 -1.34 31.91 10.93
N ALA A 13 -2.24 32.20 10.00
CA ALA A 13 -2.99 31.19 9.27
C ALA A 13 -2.07 30.30 8.42
N PHE A 14 -1.12 30.88 7.69
CA PHE A 14 -0.14 30.13 6.91
C PHE A 14 0.73 29.23 7.80
N THR A 15 1.19 29.75 8.94
CA THR A 15 1.99 28.98 9.90
C THR A 15 1.18 27.82 10.48
N ALA A 16 -0.09 28.03 10.85
CA ALA A 16 -0.95 26.97 11.36
C ALA A 16 -1.19 25.86 10.33
N VAL A 17 -1.41 26.22 9.06
CA VAL A 17 -1.53 25.26 7.96
C VAL A 17 -0.23 24.48 7.74
N LEU A 18 0.91 25.17 7.76
CA LEU A 18 2.22 24.54 7.59
C LEU A 18 2.54 23.54 8.72
N LEU A 19 2.29 23.94 9.99
CA LEU A 19 2.46 23.07 11.14
C LEU A 19 1.53 21.86 11.09
N SER A 20 0.29 22.04 10.65
CA SER A 20 -0.66 20.95 10.46
C SER A 20 -0.17 19.96 9.41
N LEU A 21 0.34 20.44 8.27
CA LEU A 21 0.91 19.59 7.22
C LEU A 21 2.12 18.80 7.71
N ILE A 22 3.01 19.43 8.49
CA ILE A 22 4.17 18.77 9.10
C ILE A 22 3.70 17.67 10.06
N TYR A 23 2.74 17.97 10.95
CA TYR A 23 2.18 17.01 11.89
C TYR A 23 1.57 15.81 11.16
N PHE A 24 0.76 16.03 10.12
CA PHE A 24 0.18 14.94 9.35
C PHE A 24 1.25 14.08 8.66
N ASN A 25 2.29 14.68 8.11
CA ASN A 25 3.38 13.95 7.47
C ASN A 25 4.24 13.13 8.46
N GLN A 26 4.32 13.56 9.72
CA GLN A 26 5.02 12.82 10.78
C GLN A 26 4.19 11.64 11.27
N CYS A 27 2.92 11.86 11.59
CA CYS A 27 2.06 10.82 12.17
C CYS A 27 1.53 9.82 11.14
N TYR A 28 1.32 10.26 9.89
CA TYR A 28 0.67 9.46 8.85
C TYR A 28 1.55 9.32 7.61
N PHE A 29 1.49 8.15 7.00
CA PHE A 29 2.22 7.83 5.78
C PHE A 29 1.59 8.52 4.56
N PHE A 30 0.26 8.64 4.54
CA PHE A 30 -0.48 9.39 3.53
C PHE A 30 -1.08 10.65 4.12
N THR A 31 -0.87 11.78 3.44
CA THR A 31 -1.64 12.99 3.75
C THR A 31 -3.08 12.85 3.24
N PRO A 32 -4.06 13.57 3.85
CA PRO A 32 -5.46 13.50 3.44
C PRO A 32 -5.68 13.78 1.93
N LEU A 33 -4.86 14.67 1.36
CA LEU A 33 -4.87 14.97 -0.08
C LEU A 33 -4.36 13.82 -0.95
N MET A 34 -3.30 13.14 -0.51
CA MET A 34 -2.71 12.03 -1.26
C MET A 34 -3.52 10.75 -1.13
N HIS A 35 -4.29 10.58 -0.06
CA HIS A 35 -5.12 9.39 0.16
C HIS A 35 -6.11 9.13 -0.98
N LYS A 36 -6.71 10.17 -1.58
CA LYS A 36 -7.59 10.00 -2.75
C LYS A 36 -6.88 9.34 -3.94
N ARG A 37 -5.56 9.52 -4.05
CA ARG A 37 -4.72 8.88 -5.09
C ARG A 37 -4.28 7.47 -4.70
N TYR A 38 -4.37 7.12 -3.42
CA TYR A 38 -3.99 5.82 -2.84
C TYR A 38 -5.21 5.04 -2.34
N ALA A 39 -6.37 5.31 -2.95
CA ALA A 39 -7.65 4.71 -2.60
C ALA A 39 -7.63 3.19 -2.70
N ALA A 40 -6.61 2.57 -3.31
CA ALA A 40 -6.53 1.14 -3.47
C ALA A 40 -6.63 0.31 -2.21
N ALA A 41 -6.33 0.95 -1.09
CA ALA A 41 -6.29 0.27 0.17
C ALA A 41 -7.58 0.38 0.99
N HIS A 42 -8.58 1.13 0.51
CA HIS A 42 -9.99 1.24 1.00
C HIS A 42 -10.20 1.49 2.51
N LEU A 43 -9.13 1.54 3.31
CA LEU A 43 -9.15 1.87 4.72
C LEU A 43 -9.00 3.38 4.91
N PRO A 44 -9.54 3.94 5.99
CA PRO A 44 -9.35 5.34 6.34
C PRO A 44 -7.87 5.72 6.33
N TRP A 45 -7.53 6.88 5.76
CA TRP A 45 -6.14 7.36 5.70
C TRP A 45 -5.45 7.42 7.07
N THR A 46 -6.24 7.59 8.14
CA THR A 46 -5.75 7.62 9.53
C THR A 46 -5.20 6.27 10.00
N TRP A 47 -5.42 5.19 9.27
CA TRP A 47 -4.89 3.87 9.61
C TRP A 47 -3.44 3.72 9.14
N TYR A 48 -3.04 4.39 8.05
CA TYR A 48 -1.66 4.37 7.58
C TYR A 48 -0.79 5.33 8.41
N LYS A 49 -0.48 4.93 9.64
CA LYS A 49 0.44 5.68 10.49
C LYS A 49 1.89 5.32 10.16
N ASN A 50 2.82 6.19 10.56
CA ASN A 50 4.25 5.91 10.46
C ASN A 50 4.76 5.18 11.73
N PRO A 51 5.67 4.20 11.60
CA PRO A 51 6.14 3.61 10.34
C PRO A 51 5.10 2.65 9.74
N LEU A 52 4.95 2.67 8.41
CA LEU A 52 4.13 1.72 7.67
C LEU A 52 5.00 0.55 7.21
N GLN A 53 4.46 -0.67 7.27
CA GLN A 53 5.18 -1.88 6.91
C GLN A 53 4.40 -2.70 5.88
N LEU A 54 5.14 -3.23 4.91
CA LEU A 54 4.65 -4.16 3.89
C LEU A 54 5.32 -5.52 4.11
N GLU A 55 4.54 -6.58 4.05
CA GLU A 55 4.95 -7.97 4.21
C GLU A 55 4.53 -8.75 2.98
N TYR A 56 5.45 -9.55 2.46
CA TYR A 56 5.21 -10.43 1.33
C TYR A 56 5.32 -11.86 1.84
N GLY A 57 4.22 -12.58 1.76
CA GLY A 57 4.08 -13.95 2.20
C GLY A 57 4.02 -14.92 1.02
N VAL A 58 4.74 -16.02 1.11
CA VAL A 58 4.62 -17.14 0.18
C VAL A 58 4.43 -18.42 0.98
N LEU A 59 3.50 -19.26 0.54
CA LEU A 59 3.33 -20.59 1.09
C LEU A 59 4.29 -21.53 0.34
N ASP A 60 5.14 -22.21 1.09
CA ASP A 60 6.10 -23.19 0.60
C ASP A 60 5.87 -24.56 1.30
N ASP A 61 6.58 -25.60 0.89
CA ASP A 61 6.42 -26.96 1.46
C ASP A 61 6.66 -27.00 2.98
N ASP A 62 7.56 -26.13 3.47
CA ASP A 62 7.91 -26.00 4.90
C ASP A 62 7.00 -25.02 5.67
N GLY A 63 5.93 -24.52 5.05
CA GLY A 63 4.99 -23.57 5.64
C GLY A 63 5.13 -22.15 5.10
N TRP A 64 4.54 -21.18 5.83
CA TRP A 64 4.53 -19.78 5.41
C TRP A 64 5.89 -19.11 5.63
N LYS A 65 6.38 -18.44 4.58
CA LYS A 65 7.59 -17.63 4.60
C LYS A 65 7.25 -16.18 4.31
N PHE A 66 7.86 -15.26 5.06
CA PHE A 66 7.55 -13.83 4.97
C PHE A 66 8.81 -12.98 4.84
N THR A 67 8.75 -11.94 4.02
CA THR A 67 9.74 -10.85 4.01
C THR A 67 9.07 -9.51 4.29
N LYS A 68 9.74 -8.66 5.06
CA LYS A 68 9.22 -7.38 5.56
C LYS A 68 9.99 -6.23 4.94
N VAL A 69 9.26 -5.22 4.49
CA VAL A 69 9.81 -3.99 3.90
C VAL A 69 9.20 -2.77 4.58
N THR A 70 10.09 -1.87 5.02
CA THR A 70 9.74 -0.56 5.59
C THR A 70 10.20 0.59 4.69
N ASP A 71 10.70 0.29 3.48
CA ASP A 71 11.12 1.32 2.53
C ASP A 71 9.90 2.12 2.06
N LYS A 72 9.94 3.42 2.33
CA LYS A 72 8.84 4.33 2.00
C LYS A 72 8.64 4.46 0.49
N ASN A 73 9.71 4.35 -0.29
CA ASN A 73 9.62 4.49 -1.75
C ASN A 73 8.93 3.28 -2.37
N GLU A 74 9.33 2.08 -1.98
CA GLU A 74 8.67 0.84 -2.37
C GLU A 74 7.19 0.83 -1.99
N ILE A 75 6.87 1.17 -0.73
CA ILE A 75 5.48 1.21 -0.27
C ILE A 75 4.68 2.21 -1.12
N LYS A 76 5.19 3.42 -1.37
CA LYS A 76 4.52 4.39 -2.26
C LYS A 76 4.34 3.86 -3.68
N LYS A 77 5.33 3.14 -4.22
CA LYS A 77 5.24 2.53 -5.55
C LYS A 77 4.10 1.52 -5.60
N VAL A 78 4.03 0.61 -4.63
CA VAL A 78 2.98 -0.42 -4.53
C VAL A 78 1.60 0.20 -4.52
N PHE A 79 1.33 1.21 -3.68
CA PHE A 79 0.01 1.86 -3.66
C PHE A 79 -0.28 2.67 -4.92
N THR A 80 0.74 3.28 -5.55
CA THR A 80 0.55 4.02 -6.82
C THR A 80 0.07 3.07 -7.90
N GLU A 81 0.76 1.94 -8.06
CA GLU A 81 0.42 0.95 -9.06
C GLU A 81 -0.92 0.26 -8.76
N LEU A 82 -1.21 -0.06 -7.50
CA LEU A 82 -2.52 -0.62 -7.10
C LEU A 82 -3.67 0.34 -7.44
N SER A 83 -3.51 1.64 -7.19
CA SER A 83 -4.53 2.63 -7.57
C SER A 83 -4.72 2.73 -9.08
N ARG A 84 -3.63 2.57 -9.86
CA ARG A 84 -3.70 2.52 -11.31
C ARG A 84 -4.50 1.30 -11.78
N CYS A 85 -4.22 0.12 -11.21
CA CYS A 85 -4.93 -1.12 -11.52
C CYS A 85 -6.44 -1.02 -11.21
N LEU A 86 -6.84 -0.27 -10.19
CA LEU A 86 -8.27 -0.06 -9.87
C LEU A 86 -8.99 0.91 -10.79
N THR A 87 -8.26 1.83 -11.42
CA THR A 87 -8.83 2.79 -12.38
C THR A 87 -9.05 2.13 -13.74
N GLU A 88 -8.28 1.08 -14.04
CA GLU A 88 -8.36 0.28 -15.26
C GLU A 88 -8.64 -1.19 -14.88
N PRO A 89 -9.84 -1.51 -14.36
CA PRO A 89 -10.18 -2.89 -14.01
C PRO A 89 -10.01 -3.78 -15.23
N ALA A 90 -9.51 -5.00 -15.00
CA ALA A 90 -9.45 -6.00 -16.06
C ALA A 90 -10.85 -6.22 -16.63
N SER A 91 -10.98 -6.24 -17.96
CA SER A 91 -12.22 -6.65 -18.63
C SER A 91 -12.67 -7.99 -18.07
N ASP A 92 -13.98 -8.21 -17.91
CA ASP A 92 -14.59 -9.45 -17.41
C ASP A 92 -14.16 -10.71 -18.20
N ASP A 93 -13.55 -10.52 -19.38
CA ASP A 93 -12.97 -11.56 -20.24
C ASP A 93 -11.53 -11.99 -19.86
N ALA A 94 -10.99 -11.52 -18.74
CA ALA A 94 -9.67 -11.94 -18.29
C ALA A 94 -9.64 -13.47 -18.08
N PRO A 95 -8.75 -14.22 -18.77
CA PRO A 95 -8.71 -15.66 -18.65
C PRO A 95 -8.45 -16.04 -17.19
N LYS A 96 -9.46 -16.63 -16.55
CA LYS A 96 -9.27 -17.41 -15.32
C LYS A 96 -8.38 -18.59 -15.70
N GLN A 97 -7.06 -18.42 -15.60
CA GLN A 97 -6.13 -19.53 -15.77
C GLN A 97 -6.43 -20.56 -14.67
N GLU A 98 -7.14 -21.62 -15.04
CA GLU A 98 -7.28 -22.81 -14.22
C GLU A 98 -5.88 -23.35 -13.89
N GLY A 99 -5.53 -23.38 -12.61
CA GLY A 99 -4.27 -23.96 -12.13
C GLY A 99 -3.28 -22.98 -11.50
N SER A 100 -3.44 -21.67 -11.70
CA SER A 100 -2.54 -20.67 -11.09
C SER A 100 -3.22 -19.98 -9.91
N SER A 101 -2.77 -20.25 -8.68
CA SER A 101 -3.28 -19.53 -7.51
C SER A 101 -2.91 -18.04 -7.61
N PRO A 102 -3.90 -17.15 -7.59
CA PRO A 102 -3.68 -15.71 -7.71
C PRO A 102 -2.98 -15.16 -6.47
N VAL A 103 -2.34 -14.00 -6.60
CA VAL A 103 -1.74 -13.33 -5.45
C VAL A 103 -2.80 -12.51 -4.73
N TRP A 104 -2.95 -12.75 -3.45
CA TRP A 104 -3.85 -12.03 -2.56
C TRP A 104 -3.17 -10.80 -2.00
N PHE A 105 -3.81 -9.64 -2.12
CA PHE A 105 -3.39 -8.44 -1.42
C PHE A 105 -4.38 -8.15 -0.30
N GLY A 106 -3.88 -8.25 0.93
CA GLY A 106 -4.60 -7.97 2.16
C GLY A 106 -4.04 -6.75 2.84
N ILE A 107 -4.90 -6.06 3.56
CA ILE A 107 -4.48 -4.95 4.42
C ILE A 107 -5.02 -5.24 5.79
N ARG A 108 -4.10 -5.41 6.74
CA ARG A 108 -4.43 -5.83 8.10
C ARG A 108 -3.94 -4.77 9.06
N ARG A 109 -4.82 -4.33 9.96
CA ARG A 109 -4.39 -3.52 11.11
C ARG A 109 -3.67 -4.45 12.08
N LEU A 110 -2.46 -4.09 12.47
CA LEU A 110 -1.71 -4.84 13.49
C LEU A 110 -2.07 -4.35 14.89
N CYS A 111 -1.89 -3.05 15.12
CA CYS A 111 -2.23 -2.40 16.38
C CYS A 111 -2.50 -0.91 16.15
N ASP A 112 -2.66 -0.15 17.22
CA ASP A 112 -2.80 1.30 17.14
C ASP A 112 -1.59 1.93 16.48
N GLY A 113 -1.79 2.40 15.26
CA GLY A 113 -0.75 3.05 14.49
C GLY A 113 0.22 2.14 13.74
N MET A 114 -0.14 0.87 13.55
CA MET A 114 0.58 0.01 12.60
C MET A 114 -0.42 -0.71 11.70
N VAL A 115 -0.24 -0.50 10.40
CA VAL A 115 -0.92 -1.27 9.35
C VAL A 115 0.13 -2.13 8.66
N LEU A 116 -0.24 -3.39 8.48
CA LEU A 116 0.45 -4.35 7.66
C LEU A 116 -0.25 -4.42 6.31
N LEU A 117 0.55 -4.38 5.27
CA LEU A 117 0.11 -4.72 3.93
C LEU A 117 0.67 -6.11 3.66
N SER A 118 -0.17 -7.06 3.24
CA SER A 118 0.22 -8.44 3.03
C SER A 118 -0.04 -8.82 1.58
N ALA A 119 0.98 -9.21 0.82
CA ALA A 119 0.80 -9.86 -0.46
C ALA A 119 1.11 -11.36 -0.33
N GLU A 120 0.15 -12.23 -0.61
CA GLU A 120 0.20 -13.68 -0.36
C GLU A 120 -0.10 -14.46 -1.64
N GLY A 121 0.82 -15.27 -2.19
CA GLY A 121 0.48 -16.13 -3.33
C GLY A 121 1.67 -16.63 -4.15
N TRP A 122 1.37 -17.10 -5.36
CA TRP A 122 2.36 -17.70 -6.26
C TRP A 122 2.77 -16.74 -7.39
N GLU A 123 4.07 -16.72 -7.68
CA GLU A 123 4.73 -15.78 -8.60
C GLU A 123 4.25 -15.86 -10.05
N SER A 124 3.64 -16.98 -10.44
CA SER A 124 3.27 -17.28 -11.83
C SER A 124 2.00 -16.58 -12.32
N ASN A 125 1.22 -15.96 -11.43
CA ASN A 125 -0.08 -15.38 -11.78
C ASN A 125 -0.04 -13.83 -11.86
N PRO A 126 -0.43 -13.21 -13.00
CA PRO A 126 -0.54 -11.75 -13.11
C PRO A 126 -1.78 -11.16 -12.43
N TYR A 127 -2.68 -11.99 -11.89
CA TYR A 127 -3.92 -11.56 -11.28
C TYR A 127 -3.80 -11.42 -9.76
N PHE A 128 -4.30 -10.28 -9.28
CA PHE A 128 -4.36 -9.92 -7.88
C PHE A 128 -5.78 -9.94 -7.36
N HIS A 129 -6.03 -10.66 -6.26
CA HIS A 129 -7.27 -10.46 -5.52
C HIS A 129 -7.02 -9.54 -4.35
N ILE A 130 -7.65 -8.37 -4.39
CA ILE A 130 -7.77 -7.57 -3.19
C ILE A 130 -8.97 -8.12 -2.41
N ARG A 131 -8.73 -8.52 -1.16
CA ARG A 131 -9.79 -9.07 -0.29
C ARG A 131 -10.96 -8.08 -0.24
N ASP A 132 -12.17 -8.60 -0.44
CA ASP A 132 -13.45 -7.86 -0.42
C ASP A 132 -13.65 -6.82 -1.55
N LEU A 133 -12.85 -6.89 -2.62
CA LEU A 133 -12.82 -5.86 -3.67
C LEU A 133 -12.98 -6.40 -5.09
N ALA A 134 -11.88 -6.76 -5.75
CA ALA A 134 -11.87 -7.12 -7.16
C ALA A 134 -10.61 -7.90 -7.51
N THR A 135 -10.70 -8.63 -8.63
CA THR A 135 -9.53 -9.17 -9.32
C THR A 135 -8.95 -8.09 -10.20
N LEU A 136 -7.67 -7.75 -10.02
CA LEU A 136 -6.99 -6.74 -10.83
C LEU A 136 -5.89 -7.40 -11.67
N CYS A 137 -5.72 -6.91 -12.89
CA CYS A 137 -4.55 -7.23 -13.70
C CYS A 137 -3.40 -6.34 -13.23
N LEU A 138 -2.27 -6.95 -12.86
CA LEU A 138 -1.10 -6.20 -12.47
C LEU A 138 -0.49 -5.45 -13.65
N THR A 139 0.07 -4.29 -13.33
CA THR A 139 1.01 -3.65 -14.23
C THR A 139 2.32 -4.45 -14.24
N PRO A 140 3.07 -4.51 -15.37
CA PRO A 140 4.32 -5.27 -15.44
C PRO A 140 5.34 -4.87 -14.37
N GLU A 141 5.36 -3.59 -13.98
CA GLU A 141 6.23 -3.09 -12.93
C GLU A 141 5.86 -3.64 -11.54
N LEU A 142 4.57 -3.69 -11.23
CA LEU A 142 4.10 -4.21 -9.95
C LEU A 142 4.27 -5.73 -9.92
N GLN A 143 4.03 -6.42 -11.03
CA GLN A 143 4.29 -7.86 -11.17
C GLN A 143 5.76 -8.19 -10.88
N ALA A 144 6.70 -7.51 -11.55
CA ALA A 144 8.12 -7.75 -11.36
C ALA A 144 8.58 -7.52 -9.91
N LEU A 145 8.06 -6.46 -9.27
CA LEU A 145 8.36 -6.15 -7.87
C LEU A 145 7.84 -7.26 -6.93
N LEU A 146 6.61 -7.72 -7.15
CA LEU A 146 5.98 -8.72 -6.30
C LEU A 146 6.60 -10.10 -6.49
N THR A 147 6.90 -10.49 -7.73
CA THR A 147 7.68 -11.71 -8.02
C THR A 147 9.02 -11.69 -7.30
N ALA A 148 9.79 -10.59 -7.40
CA ALA A 148 11.09 -10.48 -6.73
C ALA A 148 10.98 -10.60 -5.20
N ARG A 149 9.95 -9.98 -4.60
CA ARG A 149 9.74 -10.02 -3.13
C ARG A 149 9.24 -11.38 -2.64
N LEU A 150 8.38 -12.05 -3.40
CA LEU A 150 7.92 -13.41 -3.08
C LEU A 150 9.05 -14.44 -3.21
N GLN A 151 9.91 -14.32 -4.24
CA GLN A 151 11.12 -15.13 -4.37
C GLN A 151 12.09 -14.92 -3.20
N GLN A 152 12.26 -13.66 -2.80
CA GLN A 152 13.07 -13.33 -1.63
C GLN A 152 12.48 -13.95 -0.36
N ALA A 153 11.16 -13.89 -0.17
CA ALA A 153 10.50 -14.54 0.96
C ALA A 153 10.76 -16.05 0.96
N ARG A 154 10.68 -16.72 -0.20
CA ARG A 154 10.92 -18.16 -0.32
C ARG A 154 12.33 -18.58 0.06
N ALA A 155 13.32 -17.73 -0.25
CA ALA A 155 14.72 -17.95 0.08
C ALA A 155 15.03 -17.81 1.58
N LEU A 156 14.11 -17.26 2.39
CA LEU A 156 14.26 -17.15 3.83
C LEU A 156 13.88 -18.47 4.53
N PRO A 157 14.48 -18.77 5.70
CA PRO A 157 14.06 -19.90 6.52
C PRO A 157 12.59 -19.72 6.96
N PRO A 158 11.82 -20.81 7.11
CA PRO A 158 10.45 -20.75 7.60
C PRO A 158 10.41 -20.15 9.01
N ILE A 159 9.32 -19.44 9.31
CA ILE A 159 9.07 -18.90 10.65
C ILE A 159 8.37 -20.02 11.45
N ASN A 160 9.09 -20.62 12.41
CA ASN A 160 8.55 -21.59 13.37
C ASN A 160 7.54 -20.96 14.34
#